data_AF-A0A9X6REL6-F1
#
_entry.id   AF-A0A9X6REL6-F1
#
_cell.length_a   1.000
_cell.length_b   1.000
_cell.length_c   1.000
_cell.angle_alpha   90.00
_cell.angle_beta   90.00
_cell.angle_gamma   90.00
#
_symmetry.space_group_name_H-M   'P 1'
#
loop_
_entity.id
_entity.type
_entity.pdbx_description
1 polymer ?
#
loop_
_entity_poly.entity_id
_entity_poly.type
_entity_poly.pdbx_seq_one_letter_code
_entity_poly.pdbx_strand_id
1 'polypeptide(L)'
;MADFTELHFRVKFKKNIPNDVLNIIRYMIDNLDKPISLPKHDFFATSRWSSMLLANSDNGRMVKKCTSFEINNSAWLLSVTSLFRETGEIKLFFEWLYEYIDEQWLSFLGYINYDTRDHPVLIYYSDDGMKYIYVNCNEIEEADGVLYNWNTNEL
;
A
#
# COMPACT_ATOMS: atom_id res chain seq x y z
N MET A 1 -3.98 18.57 14.45
CA MET A 1 -3.06 18.17 13.36
C MET A 1 -3.88 17.38 12.35
N ALA A 2 -3.49 17.38 11.08
CA ALA A 2 -4.22 16.62 10.09
C ALA A 2 -3.61 15.21 10.05
N ASP A 3 -4.40 14.17 10.32
CA ASP A 3 -3.93 12.78 10.28
C ASP A 3 -3.81 12.34 8.82
N PHE A 4 -2.67 12.61 8.19
CA PHE A 4 -2.37 12.06 6.87
C PHE A 4 -1.58 10.75 7.00
N THR A 5 -1.70 9.95 5.96
CA THR A 5 -1.07 8.65 5.82
C THR A 5 -0.46 8.56 4.44
N GLU A 6 0.86 8.39 4.40
CA GLU A 6 1.59 8.10 3.18
C GLU A 6 1.61 6.59 2.96
N LEU A 7 1.15 6.15 1.80
CA LEU A 7 1.19 4.77 1.37
C LEU A 7 2.16 4.66 0.19
N HIS A 8 3.13 3.78 0.32
CA HIS A 8 4.02 3.41 -0.76
C HIS A 8 4.02 1.90 -0.94
N PHE A 9 3.69 1.39 -2.13
CA PHE A 9 3.82 -0.05 -2.40
C PHE A 9 4.06 -0.37 -3.87
N ARG A 10 4.58 -1.57 -4.11
CA ARG A 10 4.74 -2.18 -5.42
C ARG A 10 4.27 -3.62 -5.38
N VAL A 11 3.52 -4.02 -6.39
CA VAL A 11 3.03 -5.39 -6.54
C VAL A 11 3.07 -5.81 -8.00
N LYS A 12 3.38 -7.09 -8.21
CA LYS A 12 3.14 -7.80 -9.46
C LYS A 12 1.81 -8.55 -9.39
N PHE A 13 1.06 -8.52 -10.48
CA PHE A 13 -0.21 -9.26 -10.61
C PHE A 13 -0.04 -10.59 -11.34
N LYS A 14 -0.94 -11.53 -11.03
CA LYS A 14 -1.12 -12.79 -11.75
C LYS A 14 -1.40 -12.51 -13.23
N LYS A 15 -0.84 -13.35 -14.12
CA LYS A 15 -0.97 -13.22 -15.58
C LYS A 15 -2.42 -13.19 -16.08
N ASN A 16 -3.31 -13.89 -15.39
CA ASN A 16 -4.73 -14.04 -15.74
C ASN A 16 -5.64 -13.17 -14.86
N ILE A 17 -5.16 -12.02 -14.39
CA ILE A 17 -5.97 -11.07 -13.63
C ILE A 17 -7.22 -10.65 -14.42
N PRO A 18 -8.43 -10.65 -13.82
CA PRO A 18 -9.65 -10.26 -14.52
C PRO A 18 -9.61 -8.81 -14.99
N ASN A 19 -10.17 -8.55 -16.19
CA ASN A 19 -10.25 -7.19 -16.74
C ASN A 19 -11.00 -6.22 -15.83
N ASP A 20 -12.00 -6.67 -15.08
CA ASP A 20 -12.74 -5.81 -14.15
C ASP A 20 -11.84 -5.28 -13.03
N VAL A 21 -10.91 -6.10 -12.53
CA VAL A 21 -9.92 -5.69 -11.52
C VAL A 21 -8.95 -4.67 -12.13
N LEU A 22 -8.48 -4.92 -13.36
CA LEU A 22 -7.62 -3.97 -14.09
C LEU A 22 -8.32 -2.62 -14.28
N ASN A 23 -9.60 -2.62 -14.64
CA ASN A 23 -10.40 -1.41 -14.83
C ASN A 23 -10.59 -0.64 -13.51
N ILE A 24 -10.83 -1.34 -12.40
CA ILE A 24 -10.93 -0.73 -11.07
C ILE A 24 -9.60 -0.06 -10.69
N ILE A 25 -8.47 -0.74 -10.84
CA ILE A 25 -7.14 -0.18 -10.52
C ILE A 25 -6.88 1.06 -11.37
N ARG A 26 -7.14 0.99 -12.69
CA ARG A 26 -7.01 2.13 -13.62
C ARG A 26 -7.87 3.32 -13.22
N TYR A 27 -9.10 3.06 -12.79
CA TYR A 27 -9.98 4.10 -12.25
C TYR A 27 -9.39 4.73 -10.98
N MET A 28 -8.84 3.93 -10.07
CA MET A 28 -8.26 4.42 -8.81
C MET A 28 -6.99 5.28 -9.00
N ILE A 29 -6.18 5.01 -10.03
CA ILE A 29 -4.89 5.71 -10.24
C ILE A 29 -5.00 6.99 -11.08
N ASP A 30 -5.95 7.05 -12.01
CA ASP A 30 -6.04 8.12 -13.02
C ASP A 30 -7.48 8.63 -13.25
N ASN A 31 -8.46 8.14 -12.48
CA ASN A 31 -9.88 8.51 -12.59
C ASN A 31 -10.40 8.41 -14.04
N LEU A 32 -10.03 7.31 -14.72
CA LEU A 32 -10.46 6.96 -16.08
C LEU A 32 -11.94 6.51 -16.09
N ASP A 33 -12.28 5.53 -16.93
CA ASP A 33 -13.64 5.00 -17.01
C ASP A 33 -14.08 4.38 -15.68
N LYS A 34 -15.20 4.87 -15.15
CA LYS A 34 -15.78 4.36 -13.92
C LYS A 34 -16.20 2.89 -14.12
N PRO A 35 -15.85 1.98 -13.19
CA PRO A 35 -16.26 0.57 -13.27
C PRO A 35 -17.79 0.43 -13.33
N ILE A 36 -18.26 -0.43 -14.23
CA ILE A 36 -19.70 -0.71 -14.42
C ILE A 36 -20.28 -1.44 -13.20
N SER A 37 -19.48 -2.30 -12.57
CA SER A 37 -19.84 -3.02 -11.36
C SER A 37 -18.63 -3.11 -10.42
N LEU A 38 -18.91 -3.24 -9.12
CA LEU A 38 -17.89 -3.40 -8.09
C LEU A 38 -18.00 -4.80 -7.47
N PRO A 39 -16.86 -5.43 -7.14
CA PRO A 39 -16.85 -6.68 -6.38
C PRO A 39 -17.57 -6.53 -5.04
N LYS A 40 -18.12 -7.64 -4.53
CA LYS A 40 -18.68 -7.68 -3.18
C LYS A 40 -17.53 -7.79 -2.16
N HIS A 41 -17.00 -6.64 -1.75
CA HIS A 41 -15.96 -6.54 -0.73
C HIS A 41 -16.12 -5.23 0.07
N ASP A 42 -15.82 -5.26 1.37
CA ASP A 42 -16.00 -4.12 2.28
C ASP A 42 -15.19 -2.89 1.88
N PHE A 43 -14.07 -3.12 1.18
CA PHE A 43 -13.26 -2.06 0.56
C PHE A 43 -14.12 -1.08 -0.27
N PHE A 44 -15.04 -1.60 -1.07
CA PHE A 44 -15.87 -0.79 -1.98
C PHE A 44 -17.00 -0.03 -1.29
N ALA A 45 -17.25 -0.32 0.00
CA ALA A 45 -18.18 0.44 0.83
C ALA A 45 -17.50 1.67 1.49
N THR A 46 -16.18 1.75 1.47
CA THR A 46 -15.44 2.88 2.06
C THR A 46 -15.61 4.16 1.23
N SER A 47 -15.50 5.32 1.86
CA SER A 47 -15.75 6.60 1.17
C SER A 47 -14.64 7.01 0.20
N ARG A 48 -13.44 6.41 0.30
CA ARG A 48 -12.22 6.84 -0.41
C ARG A 48 -11.61 5.80 -1.35
N TRP A 49 -12.23 4.63 -1.50
CA TRP A 49 -11.69 3.57 -2.35
C TRP A 49 -11.31 4.08 -3.74
N SER A 50 -12.13 4.95 -4.34
CA SER A 50 -11.96 5.42 -5.72
C SER A 50 -10.83 6.43 -5.91
N SER A 51 -10.29 7.02 -4.85
CA SER A 51 -9.29 8.09 -4.95
C SER A 51 -8.03 7.84 -4.12
N MET A 52 -7.98 6.80 -3.28
CA MET A 52 -6.85 6.56 -2.39
C MET A 52 -5.49 6.34 -3.09
N LEU A 53 -5.46 5.88 -4.35
CA LEU A 53 -4.21 5.68 -5.11
C LEU A 53 -3.78 6.91 -5.92
N LEU A 54 -4.71 7.82 -6.22
CA LEU A 54 -4.44 9.09 -6.92
C LEU A 54 -4.15 10.24 -5.94
N ALA A 55 -4.58 10.12 -4.69
CA ALA A 55 -4.50 11.18 -3.69
C ALA A 55 -3.05 11.63 -3.43
N ASN A 56 -2.87 12.95 -3.47
CA ASN A 56 -1.60 13.62 -3.26
C ASN A 56 -1.90 14.93 -2.54
N SER A 57 -1.61 15.01 -1.23
CA SER A 57 -1.88 16.24 -0.47
C SER A 57 -0.70 17.20 -0.60
N ASP A 58 -0.96 18.40 -1.12
CA ASP A 58 0.04 19.43 -1.44
C ASP A 58 0.65 20.08 -0.18
N ASN A 59 1.54 19.37 0.51
CA ASN A 59 2.22 19.88 1.71
C ASN A 59 3.66 20.38 1.43
N GLY A 60 4.04 20.50 0.16
CA GLY A 60 5.34 21.04 -0.26
C GLY A 60 6.58 20.20 0.10
N ARG A 61 6.41 19.08 0.81
CA ARG A 61 7.49 18.14 1.19
C ARG A 61 7.47 16.83 0.40
N MET A 62 6.54 16.67 -0.54
CA MET A 62 6.28 15.39 -1.17
C MET A 62 7.24 15.03 -2.31
N VAL A 63 7.53 13.72 -2.39
CA VAL A 63 8.00 13.06 -3.60
C VAL A 63 6.93 13.22 -4.68
N LYS A 64 7.33 13.70 -5.86
CA LYS A 64 6.45 13.83 -7.05
C LYS A 64 5.67 12.53 -7.29
N LYS A 65 4.39 12.61 -7.69
CA LYS A 65 3.51 11.43 -7.98
C LYS A 65 4.32 10.34 -8.70
N CYS A 66 4.49 9.18 -8.05
CA CYS A 66 5.16 7.99 -8.58
C CYS A 66 4.19 6.81 -8.65
N THR A 67 2.96 7.07 -9.10
CA THR A 67 1.99 6.01 -9.41
C THR A 67 2.19 5.57 -10.86
N SER A 68 2.45 4.29 -11.08
CA SER A 68 2.55 3.68 -12.40
C SER A 68 1.80 2.36 -12.46
N PHE A 69 1.18 2.09 -13.60
CA PHE A 69 0.52 0.82 -13.86
C PHE A 69 0.80 0.36 -15.29
N GLU A 70 1.70 -0.60 -15.41
CA GLU A 70 2.31 -0.98 -16.70
C GLU A 70 2.44 -2.49 -16.85
N ILE A 71 2.61 -2.94 -18.10
CA ILE A 71 2.95 -4.34 -18.40
C ILE A 71 4.47 -4.44 -18.54
N ASN A 72 5.07 -5.36 -17.79
CA ASN A 72 6.46 -5.74 -17.92
C ASN A 72 6.57 -7.28 -17.97
N ASN A 73 7.29 -7.83 -18.95
CA ASN A 73 7.46 -9.28 -19.11
C ASN A 73 6.15 -10.08 -19.07
N SER A 74 5.09 -9.54 -19.69
CA SER A 74 3.73 -10.12 -19.72
C SER A 74 3.02 -10.20 -18.35
N ALA A 75 3.45 -9.42 -17.36
CA ALA A 75 2.77 -9.24 -16.09
C ALA A 75 2.44 -7.77 -15.85
N TRP A 76 1.31 -7.49 -15.20
CA TRP A 76 0.99 -6.15 -14.75
C TRP A 76 1.77 -5.83 -13.48
N LEU A 77 2.40 -4.65 -13.45
CA LEU A 77 3.10 -4.09 -12.30
C LEU A 77 2.38 -2.81 -11.88
N LEU A 78 2.06 -2.71 -10.59
CA LEU A 78 1.51 -1.50 -9.98
C LEU A 78 2.51 -0.97 -8.96
N SER A 79 2.89 0.29 -9.12
CA SER A 79 3.63 1.07 -8.13
C SER A 79 2.76 2.25 -7.71
N VAL A 80 2.67 2.51 -6.41
CA VAL A 80 1.86 3.62 -5.88
C VAL A 80 2.65 4.36 -4.83
N THR A 81 2.59 5.69 -4.91
CA THR A 81 2.88 6.60 -3.80
C THR A 81 1.66 7.51 -3.65
N SER A 82 0.97 7.44 -2.52
CA SER A 82 -0.18 8.30 -2.24
C SER A 82 -0.14 8.87 -0.83
N LEU A 83 -0.75 10.04 -0.65
CA LEU A 83 -0.89 10.71 0.65
C LEU A 83 -2.34 11.14 0.83
N PHE A 84 -3.01 10.56 1.82
CA PHE A 84 -4.43 10.79 2.07
C PHE A 84 -4.78 10.59 3.55
N ARG A 85 -6.00 10.98 3.91
CA ARG A 85 -6.56 10.71 5.24
C ARG A 85 -7.14 9.30 5.24
N GLU A 86 -6.47 8.39 5.92
CA GLU A 86 -6.86 7.00 6.05
C GLU A 86 -7.89 6.83 7.17
N THR A 87 -8.89 5.98 6.93
CA THR A 87 -9.97 5.64 7.87
C THR A 87 -10.24 4.13 7.94
N GLY A 88 -9.27 3.31 7.53
CA GLY A 88 -9.35 1.85 7.42
C GLY A 88 -9.24 1.30 6.00
N GLU A 89 -9.17 2.15 4.96
CA GLU A 89 -9.16 1.71 3.56
C GLU A 89 -7.95 0.87 3.19
N ILE A 90 -6.77 1.11 3.77
CA ILE A 90 -5.54 0.44 3.34
C ILE A 90 -5.62 -1.06 3.59
N LYS A 91 -6.07 -1.46 4.78
CA LYS A 91 -6.19 -2.88 5.13
C LYS A 91 -7.18 -3.58 4.21
N LEU A 92 -8.37 -3.00 4.03
CA LEU A 92 -9.42 -3.55 3.17
C LEU A 92 -8.99 -3.61 1.69
N PHE A 93 -8.23 -2.63 1.22
CA PHE A 93 -7.67 -2.61 -0.13
C PHE A 93 -6.73 -3.80 -0.34
N PHE A 94 -5.81 -4.03 0.58
CA PHE A 94 -4.86 -5.13 0.47
C PHE A 94 -5.50 -6.51 0.66
N GLU A 95 -6.52 -6.63 1.51
CA GLU A 95 -7.33 -7.86 1.63
C GLU A 95 -8.02 -8.20 0.30
N TRP A 96 -8.60 -7.21 -0.37
CA TRP A 96 -9.19 -7.40 -1.71
C TRP A 96 -8.12 -7.70 -2.77
N LEU A 97 -7.00 -6.98 -2.75
CA LEU A 97 -5.94 -7.09 -3.76
C LEU A 97 -5.19 -8.43 -3.67
N TYR A 98 -5.13 -9.02 -2.48
CA TYR A 98 -4.34 -10.21 -2.15
C TYR A 98 -4.55 -11.36 -3.13
N GLU A 99 -5.80 -11.63 -3.54
CA GLU A 99 -6.12 -12.73 -4.45
C GLU A 99 -5.51 -12.58 -5.86
N TYR A 100 -5.11 -11.36 -6.23
CA TYR A 100 -4.61 -11.05 -7.57
C TYR A 100 -3.09 -10.91 -7.66
N ILE A 101 -2.40 -10.91 -6.52
CA ILE A 101 -0.95 -10.68 -6.42
C ILE A 101 -0.17 -11.95 -6.76
N ASP A 102 0.94 -11.79 -7.49
CA ASP A 102 1.89 -12.82 -7.92
C ASP A 102 3.27 -12.50 -7.39
N GLU A 103 3.40 -12.58 -6.06
CA GLU A 103 4.62 -12.31 -5.30
C GLU A 103 5.06 -13.57 -4.56
N GLN A 104 6.32 -13.60 -4.14
CA GLN A 104 6.86 -14.71 -3.35
C GLN A 104 6.57 -14.51 -1.86
N TRP A 105 6.50 -15.61 -1.12
CA TRP A 105 6.44 -15.58 0.33
C TRP A 105 7.57 -14.70 0.90
N LEU A 106 7.22 -13.81 1.83
CA LEU A 106 8.08 -12.76 2.41
C LEU A 106 8.60 -11.69 1.43
N SER A 107 7.98 -11.53 0.25
CA SER A 107 8.24 -10.35 -0.59
C SER A 107 7.88 -9.07 0.16
N PHE A 108 8.83 -8.13 0.25
CA PHE A 108 8.57 -6.78 0.70
C PHE A 108 7.78 -6.01 -0.37
N LEU A 109 6.59 -5.54 0.00
CA LEU A 109 5.70 -4.82 -0.92
C LEU A 109 5.84 -3.30 -0.77
N GLY A 110 6.10 -2.80 0.43
CA GLY A 110 6.10 -1.37 0.68
C GLY A 110 5.92 -0.99 2.14
N TYR A 111 5.46 0.23 2.39
CA TYR A 111 5.27 0.76 3.72
C TYR A 111 4.09 1.73 3.81
N ILE A 112 3.64 1.93 5.05
CA ILE A 112 2.66 2.93 5.45
C ILE A 112 3.34 3.84 6.47
N ASN A 113 3.38 5.14 6.19
CA ASN A 113 3.89 6.14 7.13
C ASN A 113 2.72 6.97 7.65
N TYR A 114 2.53 6.96 8.96
CA TYR A 114 1.44 7.68 9.63
C TYR A 114 2.01 8.92 10.30
N ASP A 115 1.37 10.08 10.14
CA ASP A 115 1.79 11.31 10.84
C ASP A 115 1.77 11.18 12.38
N THR A 116 1.07 10.17 12.91
CA THR A 116 0.91 9.90 14.34
C THR A 116 1.94 8.91 14.90
N ARG A 117 2.90 8.46 14.08
CA ARG A 117 3.91 7.47 14.47
C ARG A 117 5.31 7.87 14.00
N ASP A 118 6.31 7.52 14.80
CA ASP A 118 7.71 7.83 14.48
C ASP A 118 8.31 6.90 13.42
N HIS A 119 7.76 5.70 13.26
CA HIS A 119 8.25 4.69 12.34
C HIS A 119 7.16 4.14 11.41
N PRO A 120 7.53 3.77 10.17
CA PRO A 120 6.60 3.22 9.22
C PRO A 120 6.17 1.79 9.60
N VAL A 121 5.01 1.41 9.11
CA VAL A 121 4.54 0.02 9.08
C VAL A 121 4.99 -0.61 7.77
N LEU A 122 5.73 -1.71 7.82
CA LEU A 122 6.18 -2.40 6.62
C LEU A 122 5.14 -3.41 6.16
N ILE A 123 4.97 -3.55 4.85
CA ILE A 123 3.99 -4.43 4.22
C ILE A 123 4.72 -5.58 3.53
N TYR A 124 4.36 -6.81 3.89
CA TYR A 124 4.91 -8.04 3.31
C TYR A 124 3.81 -8.94 2.77
N TYR A 125 4.13 -9.65 1.70
CA TYR A 125 3.32 -10.75 1.20
C TYR A 125 3.62 -12.03 1.98
N SER A 126 2.58 -12.79 2.35
CA SER A 126 2.68 -14.13 2.92
C SER A 126 1.58 -15.00 2.33
N ASP A 127 1.73 -16.32 2.38
CA ASP A 127 0.78 -17.29 1.79
C ASP A 127 -0.59 -17.30 2.50
N ASP A 128 -0.66 -16.74 3.70
CA ASP A 128 -1.85 -16.63 4.54
C ASP A 128 -2.44 -15.21 4.60
N GLY A 129 -1.94 -14.28 3.78
CA GLY A 129 -2.42 -12.89 3.72
C GLY A 129 -1.30 -11.85 3.83
N MET A 130 -1.67 -10.58 3.79
CA MET A 130 -0.70 -9.50 4.02
C MET A 130 -0.24 -9.46 5.47
N LYS A 131 1.07 -9.26 5.67
CA LYS A 131 1.69 -9.04 6.97
C LYS A 131 2.08 -7.59 7.13
N TYR A 132 1.84 -7.05 8.32
CA TYR A 132 2.14 -5.68 8.69
C TYR A 132 3.14 -5.69 9.85
N ILE A 133 4.38 -5.28 9.60
CA ILE A 133 5.43 -5.26 10.62
C ILE A 133 5.54 -3.85 11.18
N TYR A 134 5.34 -3.74 12.48
CA TYR A 134 5.51 -2.49 13.21
C TYR A 134 6.96 -2.36 13.67
N VAL A 135 7.66 -1.37 13.14
CA VAL A 135 9.00 -1.04 13.62
C VAL A 135 8.87 -0.26 14.93
N ASN A 136 9.36 -0.83 16.02
CA ASN A 136 9.49 -0.15 17.30
C ASN A 136 10.99 -0.01 17.59
N CYS A 137 11.53 1.20 17.52
CA CYS A 137 12.86 1.46 18.05
C CYS A 137 12.72 1.80 19.52
N ASN A 138 13.20 0.91 20.39
CA ASN A 138 13.52 1.30 21.76
C ASN A 138 14.91 1.94 21.71
N GLU A 139 14.98 3.25 21.50
CA GLU A 139 16.25 3.97 21.65
C GLU A 139 16.66 3.91 23.12
N ILE A 140 17.72 3.16 23.41
CA ILE A 140 18.54 3.39 24.60
C ILE A 140 19.74 4.17 24.08
N GLU A 141 19.84 5.45 24.44
CA GLU A 141 21.03 6.27 24.17
C GLU A 141 22.23 5.63 24.88
N GLU A 142 22.94 4.72 24.23
CA GLU A 142 24.32 4.38 24.60
C GLU A 142 25.29 5.13 23.69
N ALA A 143 26.18 5.90 24.33
CA ALA A 143 26.94 6.99 23.76
C ALA A 143 27.92 6.62 22.64
N ASP A 144 28.13 5.36 22.31
CA ASP A 144 29.14 4.94 21.33
C ASP A 144 28.78 3.60 20.65
N GLY A 145 27.75 3.60 19.80
CA GLY A 145 27.51 2.46 18.92
C GLY A 145 26.11 2.41 18.32
N VAL A 146 25.92 3.02 17.17
CA VAL A 146 24.69 2.85 16.38
C VAL A 146 24.73 1.49 15.68
N LEU A 147 24.53 0.42 16.44
CA LEU A 147 24.14 -0.90 15.94
C LEU A 147 22.78 -1.23 16.55
N TYR A 148 21.73 -0.88 15.81
CA TYR A 148 20.35 -1.17 16.19
C TYR A 148 20.12 -2.69 16.26
N ASN A 149 19.71 -3.18 17.42
CA ASN A 149 19.16 -4.52 17.57
C ASN A 149 17.70 -4.50 17.10
N TRP A 150 17.43 -5.08 15.93
CA TRP A 150 16.07 -5.23 15.40
C TRP A 150 15.37 -6.39 16.12
N ASN A 151 14.59 -6.11 17.16
CA ASN A 151 13.65 -7.10 17.68
C ASN A 151 12.40 -7.09 16.81
N THR A 152 12.35 -7.99 15.83
CA THR A 152 11.11 -8.29 15.10
C THR A 152 10.23 -9.15 15.99
N ASN A 153 9.24 -8.56 16.64
CA ASN A 153 8.16 -9.34 17.23
C ASN A 153 7.19 -9.71 16.11
N GLU A 154 7.15 -10.99 15.74
CA GLU A 154 5.99 -11.56 15.05
C GLU A 154 4.82 -11.63 16.04
N LEU A 155 3.60 -11.44 15.53
CA LEU A 155 2.35 -11.74 16.25
C LEU A 155 1.90 -13.14 15.86
#